data_AF-A0A7J2KC31-F1
#
_entry.id   AF-A0A7J2KC31-F1
#
_cell.length_a   1.000
_cell.length_b   1.000
_cell.length_c   1.000
_cell.angle_alpha   90.00
_cell.angle_beta   90.00
_cell.angle_gamma   90.00
#
_symmetry.space_group_name_H-M   'P 1'
#
loop_
_entity.id
_entity.type
_entity.pdbx_description
1 polymer ?
#
loop_
_entity_poly.entity_id
_entity_poly.type
_entity_poly.pdbx_seq_one_letter_code
_entity_poly.pdbx_strand_id
1 'polypeptide(L)'
;DEALRIRIRSNSIELTYKGPKISNKTKSRIEVSVILNDSFDSILKLLEYLGFTKIAVVRKHRKVYKLGDYKISLDIVESLGNFVEIELRTQKETLHNAEIRVLELARKLRMKGKPILKSYLELLLEKELSTSR
;
A
#
# COMPACT_ATOMS: atom_id res chain seq x y z
N ASP A 1 -8.05 6.40 -8.58
CA ASP A 1 -8.01 4.93 -8.58
C ASP A 1 -8.42 4.39 -7.22
N GLU A 2 -9.34 3.43 -7.17
CA GLU A 2 -9.70 2.67 -5.97
C GLU A 2 -9.08 1.27 -6.03
N ALA A 3 -8.96 0.61 -4.87
CA ALA A 3 -8.43 -0.75 -4.84
C ALA A 3 -9.04 -1.56 -3.70
N LEU A 4 -9.35 -2.82 -3.97
CA LEU A 4 -9.66 -3.85 -2.98
C LEU A 4 -8.54 -4.88 -2.96
N ARG A 5 -8.10 -5.30 -1.78
CA ARG A 5 -7.01 -6.26 -1.64
C ARG A 5 -7.24 -7.20 -0.47
N ILE A 6 -7.12 -8.50 -0.73
CA ILE A 6 -6.87 -9.52 0.31
C ILE A 6 -5.35 -9.61 0.53
N ARG A 7 -4.91 -9.55 1.78
CA ARG A 7 -3.52 -9.77 2.18
C ARG A 7 -3.45 -10.95 3.14
N ILE A 8 -2.54 -11.87 2.85
CA ILE A 8 -2.13 -12.92 3.77
C ILE A 8 -0.83 -12.49 4.46
N ARG A 9 -0.80 -12.58 5.78
CA ARG A 9 0.41 -12.60 6.61
C ARG A 9 0.42 -13.92 7.37
N SER A 10 1.58 -14.36 7.87
CA SER A 10 1.80 -15.71 8.41
C SER A 10 0.61 -16.32 9.16
N ASN A 11 -0.08 -15.54 10.01
CA ASN A 11 -1.20 -16.00 10.81
C ASN A 11 -2.49 -15.15 10.66
N SER A 12 -2.64 -14.35 9.60
CA SER A 12 -3.80 -13.47 9.47
C SER A 12 -4.16 -13.15 8.03
N ILE A 13 -5.46 -13.06 7.75
CA ILE A 13 -5.98 -12.54 6.49
C ILE A 13 -6.60 -11.16 6.75
N GLU A 14 -6.22 -10.18 5.94
CA GLU A 14 -6.68 -8.79 6.02
C GLU A 14 -7.34 -8.42 4.68
N LEU A 15 -8.58 -7.97 4.73
CA LEU A 15 -9.24 -7.33 3.58
C LEU A 15 -9.12 -5.81 3.74
N THR A 16 -8.59 -5.16 2.72
CA THR A 16 -8.41 -3.71 2.69
C THR A 16 -9.11 -3.11 1.47
N TYR A 17 -10.08 -2.24 1.70
CA TYR A 17 -10.54 -1.28 0.71
C TYR A 17 -9.71 0.01 0.83
N LYS A 18 -9.32 0.54 -0.31
CA LYS A 18 -8.64 1.84 -0.42
C LYS A 18 -9.43 2.73 -1.35
N GLY A 19 -9.97 3.83 -0.84
CA GLY A 19 -10.71 4.85 -1.62
C GLY A 19 -9.79 5.66 -2.53
N PRO A 20 -10.28 6.60 -3.33
CA PRO A 20 -9.45 7.35 -4.28
C PRO A 20 -8.31 8.11 -3.60
N LYS A 21 -7.18 8.27 -4.31
CA LYS A 21 -6.09 9.17 -3.87
C LYS A 21 -6.63 10.60 -3.78
N ILE A 22 -6.40 11.26 -2.66
CA ILE A 22 -6.86 12.64 -2.40
C ILE A 22 -5.73 13.68 -2.51
N SER A 23 -4.54 13.24 -2.94
CA SER A 23 -3.36 14.08 -3.10
C SER A 23 -2.55 13.71 -4.33
N ASN A 24 -1.89 14.71 -4.90
CA ASN A 24 -0.88 14.58 -5.95
C ASN A 24 0.57 14.65 -5.42
N LYS A 25 0.77 14.85 -4.10
CA LYS A 25 2.10 14.90 -3.45
C LYS A 25 2.43 13.61 -2.72
N THR A 26 1.40 12.92 -2.23
CA THR A 26 1.51 11.70 -1.45
C THR A 26 0.46 10.69 -1.87
N LYS A 27 0.58 9.44 -1.42
CA LYS A 27 -0.41 8.38 -1.67
C LYS A 27 -1.57 8.41 -0.66
N SER A 28 -1.91 9.60 -0.16
CA SER A 28 -2.95 9.79 0.86
C SER A 28 -4.32 9.40 0.31
N ARG A 29 -5.06 8.62 1.10
CA ARG A 29 -6.40 8.10 0.78
C ARG A 29 -7.07 7.55 2.02
N ILE A 30 -8.40 7.39 1.95
CA ILE A 30 -9.15 6.61 2.93
C ILE A 30 -8.79 5.14 2.78
N GLU A 31 -8.54 4.46 3.89
CA GLU A 31 -8.37 3.01 3.95
C GLU A 31 -9.29 2.42 5.01
N VAL A 32 -10.03 1.38 4.64
CA VAL A 32 -10.80 0.55 5.57
C VAL A 32 -10.19 -0.84 5.53
N SER A 33 -9.73 -1.33 6.68
CA SER A 33 -9.09 -2.65 6.81
C SER A 33 -9.77 -3.45 7.90
N VAL A 34 -10.10 -4.70 7.59
CA VAL A 34 -10.68 -5.65 8.53
C VAL A 34 -9.85 -6.93 8.55
N ILE A 35 -9.69 -7.50 9.74
CA ILE A 35 -9.11 -8.83 9.91
C ILE A 35 -10.23 -9.84 9.74
N LEU A 36 -9.98 -10.84 8.91
CA LEU A 36 -10.93 -11.90 8.60
C LEU A 36 -10.53 -13.17 9.36
N ASN A 37 -11.52 -13.83 9.95
CA ASN A 37 -11.36 -15.08 10.69
C ASN A 37 -12.01 -16.24 9.94
N ASP A 38 -11.56 -16.45 8.69
CA ASP A 38 -12.00 -17.53 7.81
C ASP A 38 -10.85 -17.92 6.88
N SER A 39 -11.02 -18.96 6.07
CA SER A 39 -10.06 -19.39 5.06
C SER A 39 -9.93 -18.38 3.92
N PHE A 40 -8.74 -18.31 3.32
CA PHE A 40 -8.50 -17.49 2.14
C PHE A 40 -9.46 -17.85 0.98
N ASP A 41 -9.72 -19.15 0.79
CA ASP A 41 -10.56 -19.65 -0.30
C ASP A 41 -12.03 -19.26 -0.13
N SER A 42 -12.56 -19.29 1.10
CA SER A 42 -13.93 -18.82 1.40
C SER A 42 -14.09 -17.34 1.02
N ILE A 43 -13.11 -16.51 1.43
CA ILE A 43 -13.13 -15.06 1.21
C ILE A 43 -12.99 -14.76 -0.29
N LEU A 44 -12.11 -15.48 -0.99
CA LEU A 44 -11.92 -15.32 -2.43
C LEU A 44 -13.20 -15.66 -3.19
N LYS A 45 -13.84 -16.80 -2.90
CA LYS A 45 -15.12 -17.21 -3.51
C LYS A 45 -16.22 -16.20 -3.26
N LEU A 46 -16.32 -15.66 -2.04
CA LEU A 46 -17.29 -14.61 -1.72
C LEU A 46 -17.09 -13.38 -2.61
N LEU A 47 -15.87 -12.91 -2.78
CA LEU A 47 -15.59 -11.76 -3.65
C LEU A 47 -15.88 -12.06 -5.12
N GLU A 48 -15.56 -13.27 -5.59
CA GLU A 48 -15.89 -13.72 -6.94
C GLU A 48 -17.41 -13.73 -7.20
N TYR A 49 -18.21 -14.23 -6.25
CA TYR A 49 -19.68 -14.18 -6.35
C TYR A 49 -20.26 -12.77 -6.30
N LEU A 50 -19.55 -11.82 -5.68
CA LEU A 50 -19.90 -10.40 -5.73
C LEU A 50 -19.43 -9.69 -7.01
N GLY A 51 -18.82 -10.43 -7.96
CA GLY A 51 -18.39 -9.92 -9.25
C GLY A 51 -16.98 -9.34 -9.29
N PHE A 52 -16.18 -9.52 -8.24
CA PHE A 52 -14.76 -9.14 -8.28
C PHE A 52 -13.92 -10.18 -9.00
N THR A 53 -12.93 -9.72 -9.76
CA THR A 53 -11.93 -10.57 -10.39
C THR A 53 -10.54 -10.28 -9.83
N LYS A 54 -9.73 -11.33 -9.68
CA LYS A 54 -8.35 -11.21 -9.22
C LYS A 54 -7.49 -10.61 -10.33
N ILE A 55 -6.94 -9.41 -10.09
CA ILE A 55 -6.13 -8.71 -11.08
C ILE A 55 -4.65 -9.14 -11.04
N ALA A 56 -4.03 -9.20 -9.86
CA ALA A 56 -2.62 -9.60 -9.73
C ALA A 56 -2.28 -10.01 -8.29
N VAL A 57 -1.08 -10.55 -8.09
CA VAL A 57 -0.51 -10.84 -6.76
C VAL A 57 0.76 -10.03 -6.55
N VAL A 58 0.81 -9.25 -5.46
CA VAL A 58 2.02 -8.54 -5.04
C VAL A 58 2.69 -9.30 -3.90
N ARG A 59 3.85 -9.90 -4.14
CA ARG A 59 4.67 -10.59 -3.14
C ARG A 59 5.79 -9.69 -2.65
N LYS A 60 6.01 -9.66 -1.32
CA LYS A 60 7.06 -8.85 -0.73
C LYS A 60 7.46 -9.30 0.66
N HIS A 61 8.70 -8.98 1.03
CA HIS A 61 9.18 -9.00 2.40
C HIS A 61 9.15 -7.58 2.97
N ARG A 62 8.62 -7.39 4.18
CA ARG A 62 8.50 -6.07 4.82
C ARG A 62 9.08 -6.08 6.22
N LYS A 63 10.00 -5.16 6.50
CA LYS A 63 10.43 -4.80 7.86
C LYS A 63 9.78 -3.48 8.27
N VAL A 64 9.07 -3.48 9.40
CA VAL A 64 8.36 -2.30 9.90
C VAL A 64 9.09 -1.70 11.10
N TYR A 65 9.24 -0.38 11.09
CA TYR A 65 9.70 0.42 12.21
C TYR A 65 8.64 1.43 12.60
N LYS A 66 8.58 1.76 13.89
CA LYS A 66 7.74 2.83 14.43
C LYS A 66 8.63 3.94 14.96
N LEU A 67 8.38 5.16 14.52
CA LEU A 67 9.06 6.36 14.99
C LEU A 67 8.00 7.38 15.37
N GLY A 68 7.66 7.48 16.66
CA GLY A 68 6.52 8.26 17.11
C GLY A 68 5.20 7.76 16.48
N ASP A 69 4.52 8.64 15.75
CA ASP A 69 3.29 8.36 15.00
C ASP A 69 3.55 7.91 13.55
N TYR A 70 4.80 7.97 13.09
CA TYR A 70 5.18 7.46 11.78
C TYR A 70 5.39 5.95 11.81
N LYS A 71 4.93 5.31 10.75
CA LYS A 71 5.26 3.94 10.42
C LYS A 71 6.14 3.92 9.19
N ILE A 72 7.34 3.37 9.34
CA ILE A 72 8.32 3.25 8.26
C ILE A 72 8.39 1.79 7.84
N SER A 73 8.11 1.49 6.57
CA SER A 73 8.18 0.13 6.04
C SER A 73 9.32 0.04 5.02
N LEU A 74 10.26 -0.87 5.25
CA LEU A 74 11.28 -1.26 4.27
C LEU A 74 10.78 -2.50 3.54
N ASP A 75 10.54 -2.37 2.24
CA ASP A 75 9.91 -3.39 1.41
C ASP A 75 10.89 -3.91 0.36
N ILE A 76 11.03 -5.23 0.29
CA ILE A 76 11.63 -5.93 -0.84
C ILE A 76 10.47 -6.55 -1.61
N VAL A 77 10.13 -5.95 -2.75
CA VAL A 77 8.99 -6.36 -3.58
C VAL A 77 9.50 -7.21 -4.74
N GLU A 78 8.94 -8.41 -4.87
CA GLU A 78 9.30 -9.34 -5.93
C GLU A 78 9.12 -8.65 -7.29
N SER A 79 10.11 -8.79 -8.17
CA SER A 79 10.17 -8.17 -9.50
C SER A 79 10.23 -6.64 -9.55
N LEU A 80 10.12 -5.90 -8.44
CA LEU A 80 10.22 -4.43 -8.41
C LEU A 80 11.43 -3.89 -7.63
N GLY A 81 12.03 -4.68 -6.73
CA GLY A 81 13.19 -4.28 -5.94
C GLY A 81 12.83 -3.65 -4.59
N ASN A 82 13.68 -2.73 -4.12
CA ASN A 82 13.64 -2.22 -2.74
C ASN A 82 12.93 -0.87 -2.64
N PHE A 83 12.09 -0.71 -1.62
CA PHE A 83 11.31 0.50 -1.38
C PHE A 83 11.28 0.88 0.11
N VAL A 84 11.03 2.16 0.36
CA VAL A 84 10.66 2.67 1.68
C VAL A 84 9.29 3.35 1.60
N GLU A 85 8.41 3.02 2.52
CA GLU A 85 7.16 3.75 2.76
C GLU A 85 7.23 4.46 4.10
N ILE A 86 6.86 5.73 4.14
CA ILE A 86 6.66 6.51 5.36
C ILE A 86 5.17 6.82 5.43
N GLU A 87 4.49 6.22 6.38
CA GLU A 87 3.05 6.35 6.58
C GLU A 87 2.78 7.14 7.87
N LEU A 88 1.81 8.05 7.81
CA LEU A 88 1.25 8.73 8.96
C LEU A 88 -0.27 8.56 8.92
N ARG A 89 -0.86 8.02 10.00
CA ARG A 89 -2.31 7.88 10.15
C ARG A 89 -2.78 8.83 11.25
N THR A 90 -3.61 9.80 10.88
CA THR A 90 -4.07 10.85 11.80
C THR A 90 -5.47 11.31 11.42
N GLN A 91 -6.27 11.65 12.43
CA GLN A 91 -7.55 12.37 12.29
C GLN A 91 -7.48 13.76 12.94
N LYS A 92 -6.30 14.13 13.48
CA LYS A 92 -6.12 15.30 14.34
C LYS A 92 -5.62 16.54 13.59
N GLU A 93 -5.18 16.36 12.34
CA GLU A 93 -4.61 17.44 11.53
C GLU A 93 -5.11 17.38 10.09
N THR A 94 -4.91 18.49 9.37
CA THR A 94 -5.25 18.58 7.96
C THR A 94 -4.32 17.71 7.11
N LEU A 95 -4.80 17.30 5.93
CA LEU A 95 -3.98 16.59 4.95
C LEU A 95 -2.67 17.32 4.68
N HIS A 96 -2.74 18.65 4.48
CA HIS A 96 -1.57 19.46 4.18
C HIS A 96 -0.47 19.37 5.25
N ASN A 97 -0.84 19.45 6.53
CA ASN A 97 0.11 19.37 7.63
C ASN A 97 0.73 17.96 7.73
N ALA A 98 -0.10 16.92 7.62
CA ALA A 98 0.37 15.54 7.61
C ALA A 98 1.36 15.26 6.47
N GLU A 99 1.13 15.85 5.29
CA GLU A 99 2.04 15.74 4.14
C GLU A 99 3.39 16.41 4.38
N ILE A 100 3.39 17.65 4.89
CA ILE A 100 4.61 18.37 5.23
C ILE A 100 5.45 17.51 6.18
N ARG A 101 4.82 16.99 7.23
CA ARG A 101 5.46 16.14 8.23
C ARG A 101 6.11 14.89 7.63
N VAL A 102 5.40 14.16 6.76
CA VAL A 102 5.94 12.97 6.07
C VAL A 102 7.10 13.33 5.16
N LEU A 103 6.98 14.41 4.39
CA LEU A 103 8.03 14.87 3.46
C LEU A 103 9.27 15.37 4.21
N GLU A 104 9.10 16.08 5.31
CA GLU A 104 10.20 16.50 6.19
C GLU A 104 10.92 15.31 6.79
N LEU A 105 10.20 14.29 7.25
CA LEU A 105 10.83 13.07 7.75
C LEU A 105 11.61 12.36 6.64
N ALA A 106 11.07 12.27 5.43
CA ALA A 106 11.79 11.71 4.29
C ALA A 106 13.11 12.45 4.03
N ARG A 107 13.10 13.80 4.10
CA ARG A 107 14.30 14.64 3.98
C ARG A 107 15.30 14.40 5.11
N LYS A 108 14.83 14.30 6.37
CA LYS A 108 15.68 14.00 7.54
C LYS A 108 16.35 12.63 7.42
N LEU A 109 15.65 11.65 6.87
CA LEU A 109 16.19 10.31 6.57
C LEU A 109 17.08 10.28 5.31
N ARG A 110 17.35 11.44 4.69
CA ARG A 110 18.18 11.60 3.49
C ARG A 110 17.71 10.75 2.30
N MET A 111 16.39 10.54 2.19
CA MET A 111 15.81 9.86 1.05
C MET A 111 16.04 10.67 -0.22
N LYS A 112 16.53 10.01 -1.27
CA LYS A 112 16.84 10.63 -2.57
C LYS A 112 15.77 10.26 -3.59
N GLY A 113 15.59 11.14 -4.59
CA GLY A 113 14.63 10.93 -5.68
C GLY A 113 13.25 11.52 -5.42
N LYS A 114 12.37 11.37 -6.41
CA LYS A 114 10.98 11.83 -6.33
C LYS A 114 10.12 10.80 -5.60
N PRO A 115 9.10 11.22 -4.84
CA PRO A 115 8.11 10.30 -4.28
C PRO A 115 7.45 9.45 -5.39
N ILE A 116 7.33 8.15 -5.12
CA ILE A 116 6.63 7.23 -6.02
C ILE A 116 5.15 7.24 -5.65
N LEU A 117 4.31 7.80 -6.51
CA LEU A 117 2.87 7.90 -6.30
C LEU A 117 2.08 6.68 -6.79
N LYS A 118 2.75 5.82 -7.57
CA LYS A 118 2.20 4.54 -8.01
C LYS A 118 2.24 3.53 -6.86
N SER A 119 1.22 2.69 -6.79
CA SER A 119 1.17 1.49 -5.96
C SER A 119 2.04 0.40 -6.56
N TYR A 120 2.41 -0.59 -5.77
CA TYR A 120 3.14 -1.76 -6.28
C TYR A 120 2.35 -2.51 -7.36
N LEU A 121 1.01 -2.51 -7.29
CA LEU A 121 0.17 -3.07 -8.33
C LEU A 121 0.34 -2.31 -9.65
N GLU A 122 0.22 -0.97 -9.62
CA GLU A 122 0.41 -0.12 -10.80
C GLU A 122 1.82 -0.32 -11.40
N LEU A 123 2.86 -0.38 -10.56
CA LEU A 123 4.24 -0.60 -11.02
C LEU A 123 4.46 -1.99 -11.63
N LEU A 124 3.85 -3.04 -11.07
CA LEU A 124 3.95 -4.40 -11.62
C LEU A 124 3.27 -4.49 -12.98
N LEU A 125 2.04 -3.96 -13.11
CA LEU A 125 1.31 -3.98 -14.37
C LEU A 125 2.04 -3.20 -15.47
N GLU A 126 2.65 -2.06 -15.14
CA GLU A 126 3.48 -1.30 -16.09
C GLU A 126 4.73 -2.08 -16.54
N LYS A 127 5.34 -2.84 -15.63
CA LYS A 127 6.49 -3.68 -15.95
C LYS A 127 6.10 -4.87 -16.85
N GLU A 128 4.97 -5.50 -16.59
CA GLU A 128 4.47 -6.61 -17.41
C GLU A 128 4.13 -6.15 -18.83
N LEU A 129 3.45 -5.02 -18.97
CA LEU A 129 3.12 -4.41 -20.27
C LEU A 129 4.37 -4.00 -21.08
N SER A 130 5.43 -3.54 -20.41
CA SER A 130 6.69 -3.17 -21.09
C SER A 130 7.56 -4.37 -21.46
N THR A 131 7.42 -5.50 -20.78
CA THR A 131 8.14 -6.76 -21.09
C THR A 131 7.44 -7.57 -22.19
N SER A 132 6.16 -7.29 -22.45
CA SER A 132 5.33 -7.97 -23.46
C SER A 132 5.37 -7.29 -24.85
N ARG A 133 6.25 -6.30 -25.02
CA ARG A 133 6.54 -5.58 -26.25
C ARG A 133 7.98 -5.85 -26.67
#